data_AF-A0A6B3SRN1-F1
#
_entry.id   AF-A0A6B3SRN1-F1
#
_cell.length_a   1.000
_cell.length_b   1.000
_cell.length_c   1.000
_cell.angle_alpha   90.00
_cell.angle_beta   90.00
_cell.angle_gamma   90.00
#
_symmetry.space_group_name_H-M   'P 1'
#
loop_
_entity.id
_entity.type
_entity.pdbx_description
1 polymer ?
#
loop_
_entity_poly.entity_id
_entity_poly.type
_entity_poly.pdbx_seq_one_letter_code
_entity_poly.pdbx_strand_id
1 'polypeptide(L)' 'MLEDQYHEELRALRDLERTVRAYSVTSTLVSQQRRADMLAVALRAVVDARKATTRKSGLPASRKSPPKVP' A
#
# COMPACT_ATOMS: atom_id res chain seq x y z
N MET A 1 -5.35 16.26 10.57
CA MET A 1 -6.18 15.04 10.31
C MET A 1 -6.06 14.53 8.87
N LEU A 2 -6.15 15.35 7.81
CA LEU A 2 -5.85 14.91 6.43
C LEU A 2 -4.33 14.88 6.14
N GLU A 3 -3.60 15.87 6.65
CA GLU A 3 -2.13 15.96 6.53
C GLU A 3 -1.41 14.80 7.21
N ASP A 4 -1.79 14.43 8.44
CA ASP A 4 -1.18 13.30 9.16
C ASP A 4 -1.29 11.99 8.35
N GLN A 5 -2.42 11.81 7.67
CA GLN A 5 -2.71 10.63 6.87
C GLN A 5 -1.94 10.63 5.54
N TYR A 6 -1.80 11.79 4.92
CA TYR A 6 -0.92 12.00 3.77
C TYR A 6 0.54 11.70 4.13
N HIS A 7 1.00 12.12 5.31
CA HIS A 7 2.35 11.82 5.81
C HIS A 7 2.58 10.32 6.06
N GLU A 8 1.60 9.61 6.60
CA GLU A 8 1.66 8.15 6.78
C GLU A 8 1.74 7.40 5.45
N GLU A 9 0.92 7.78 4.46
CA GLU A 9 0.95 7.18 3.12
C GLU A 9 2.30 7.44 2.42
N LEU A 10 2.81 8.68 2.50
CA LEU A 10 4.13 9.04 1.97
C LEU A 10 5.27 8.27 2.63
N ARG A 11 5.20 8.05 3.94
CA ARG A 11 6.18 7.26 4.68
C ARG A 11 6.17 5.81 4.20
N ALA A 12 4.99 5.19 4.11
CA ALA A 12 4.83 3.83 3.64
C ALA A 12 5.34 3.66 2.20
N LEU A 13 5.08 4.62 1.31
CA LEU A 13 5.58 4.61 -0.07
C LEU A 13 7.11 4.71 -0.15
N ARG A 14 7.73 5.55 0.67
CA ARG A 14 9.20 5.66 0.76
C ARG A 14 9.84 4.37 1.28
N ASP A 15 9.22 3.73 2.26
CA ASP A 15 9.70 2.46 2.81
C ASP A 15 9.55 1.32 1.78
N LEU A 16 8.47 1.31 0.99
CA LEU A 16 8.33 0.41 -0.16
C LEU A 16 9.43 0.64 -1.19
N GLU A 17 9.68 1.90 -1.57
CA GLU A 17 10.73 2.25 -2.54
C GLU A 17 12.12 1.77 -2.08
N ARG A 18 12.46 2.00 -0.80
CA ARG A 18 13.70 1.50 -0.21
C ARG A 18 13.78 -0.02 -0.25
N THR A 19 12.67 -0.69 0.07
CA THR A 19 12.60 -2.16 0.07
C THR A 19 12.78 -2.71 -1.34
N VAL A 20 12.20 -2.09 -2.37
CA VAL A 20 12.37 -2.48 -3.78
C VAL A 20 13.81 -2.26 -4.25
N ARG A 21 14.43 -1.11 -3.91
CA ARG A 21 15.84 -0.87 -4.22
C ARG A 21 16.74 -1.89 -3.54
N ALA A 22 16.50 -2.17 -2.26
CA ALA A 22 17.21 -3.20 -1.51
C ALA A 22 16.99 -4.60 -2.11
N TYR A 23 15.79 -4.93 -2.59
CA TYR A 23 15.48 -6.19 -3.25
C TYR A 23 16.36 -6.45 -4.47
N SER A 24 16.65 -5.40 -5.25
CA SER A 24 17.55 -5.49 -6.41
C SER A 24 19.01 -5.67 -6.01
N VAL A 25 19.48 -4.91 -5.01
CA VAL A 25 20.88 -4.93 -4.55
C VAL A 25 21.21 -6.19 -3.74
N THR A 26 20.27 -6.67 -2.92
CA THR A 26 20.43 -7.87 -2.09
C THR A 26 20.11 -9.16 -2.84
N SER A 27 19.87 -9.09 -4.15
CA SER A 27 19.44 -10.24 -4.95
C SER A 27 20.42 -11.41 -4.92
N THR A 28 21.70 -11.10 -4.73
CA THR A 28 22.82 -12.05 -4.62
C THR A 28 23.15 -12.43 -3.18
N LEU A 29 22.70 -11.65 -2.20
CA LEU A 29 23.04 -11.80 -0.77
C LEU A 29 21.92 -12.47 0.05
N VAL A 30 20.67 -12.42 -0.45
CA VAL A 30 19.48 -12.87 0.27
C VAL A 30 18.67 -13.80 -0.61
N SER A 31 18.22 -14.92 -0.03
CA SER A 31 17.38 -15.90 -0.74
C SER A 31 16.11 -15.26 -1.30
N GLN A 32 15.63 -15.79 -2.43
CA GLN A 32 14.45 -15.27 -3.10
C GLN A 32 13.23 -15.22 -2.18
N GLN A 33 13.02 -16.25 -1.36
CA GLN A 33 11.92 -16.31 -0.40
C GLN A 33 11.95 -15.15 0.58
N ARG A 34 13.11 -14.90 1.20
CA ARG A 34 13.25 -13.84 2.21
C ARG A 34 13.11 -12.45 1.60
N ARG A 35 13.55 -12.26 0.35
CA ARG A 35 13.31 -11.03 -0.41
C ARG A 35 11.81 -10.85 -0.70
N ALA A 36 11.10 -11.90 -1.08
CA ALA A 36 9.66 -11.87 -1.32
C ALA A 36 8.88 -11.51 -0.04
N ASP A 37 9.28 -12.07 1.12
CA ASP A 37 8.67 -11.76 2.40
C ASP A 37 8.84 -10.27 2.78
N MET A 38 10.04 -9.70 2.56
CA MET A 38 10.29 -8.27 2.79
C MET A 38 9.42 -7.38 1.90
N LEU A 39 9.29 -7.72 0.61
CA LEU A 39 8.43 -7.00 -0.32
C LEU A 39 6.96 -7.09 0.10
N ALA A 40 6.50 -8.28 0.48
CA ALA A 40 5.12 -8.52 0.91
C ALA A 40 4.75 -7.68 2.14
N VAL A 41 5.64 -7.58 3.12
CA VAL A 41 5.46 -6.74 4.32
C VAL A 41 5.35 -5.26 3.95
N ALA A 42 6.24 -4.76 3.08
CA ALA A 42 6.22 -3.36 2.65
C ALA A 42 4.94 -3.02 1.86
N LEU A 43 4.51 -3.90 0.95
CA LEU A 43 3.26 -3.72 0.21
C LEU A 43 2.03 -3.74 1.12
N ARG A 44 2.02 -4.62 2.14
CA ARG A 44 0.96 -4.69 3.15
C ARG A 44 0.83 -3.36 3.89
N ALA A 45 1.94 -2.76 4.31
CA ALA A 45 1.96 -1.49 5.04
C ALA A 45 1.36 -0.35 4.20
N VAL A 46 1.66 -0.28 2.90
CA VAL A 46 1.07 0.71 1.98
C VAL A 46 -0.44 0.49 1.83
N VAL A 47 -0.89 -0.76 1.67
CA VAL A 47 -2.31 -1.07 1.56
C VAL A 47 -3.07 -0.71 2.84
N ASP A 48 -2.48 -0.97 4.00
CA ASP A 48 -3.12 -0.67 5.29
C ASP A 48 -3.17 0.85 5.55
N ALA A 49 -2.12 1.60 5.21
CA ALA A 49 -2.13 3.06 5.22
C ALA A 49 -3.24 3.61 4.31
N ARG A 50 -3.33 3.11 3.08
CA ARG A 50 -4.35 3.54 2.10
C ARG A 50 -5.77 3.20 2.56
N LYS A 51 -5.97 2.01 3.16
CA LYS A 51 -7.26 1.60 3.75
C LYS A 51 -7.64 2.46 4.94
N ALA A 52 -6.69 2.95 5.73
CA ALA A 52 -6.97 3.91 6.80
C ALA A 52 -7.51 5.23 6.21
N THR A 53 -6.95 5.68 5.09
CA THR A 53 -7.44 6.85 4.33
C THR A 53 -8.85 6.64 3.80
N THR A 54 -9.15 5.46 3.23
CA THR A 54 -10.48 5.16 2.70
C THR A 54 -11.54 4.90 3.77
N ARG A 55 -11.17 4.40 4.95
CA ARG A 55 -12.13 4.15 6.05
C ARG A 55 -12.49 5.41 6.84
N LYS A 56 -11.55 6.37 6.97
CA LYS A 56 -11.83 7.67 7.61
C LYS A 56 -12.58 8.63 6.69
N SER A 57 -12.37 8.55 5.37
CA SER A 57 -13.24 9.21 4.41
C SER A 57 -14.53 8.39 4.27
N GLY A 58 -15.53 8.66 5.10
CA GLY A 58 -16.86 8.04 5.02
C GLY A 58 -17.65 8.38 3.74
N LEU A 59 -17.01 8.30 2.57
CA LEU A 59 -17.69 8.29 1.29
C LEU A 59 -18.21 6.87 1.08
N PRO A 60 -19.54 6.66 0.96
CA PRO A 60 -20.06 5.37 0.59
C PRO A 60 -19.37 4.99 -0.71
N ALA A 61 -18.74 3.82 -0.76
CA ALA A 61 -18.32 3.21 -2.00
C ALA A 61 -19.52 3.34 -2.94
N SER A 62 -19.42 4.23 -3.93
CA SER A 62 -20.50 4.54 -4.85
C SER A 62 -20.90 3.23 -5.49
N ARG A 63 -21.98 2.64 -4.96
CA ARG A 63 -22.63 1.48 -5.54
C ARG A 63 -23.12 2.02 -6.87
N LYS A 64 -22.35 1.75 -7.92
CA LYS A 64 -22.87 1.75 -9.29
C LYS A 64 -23.99 0.72 -9.31
N SER A 65 -25.20 1.15 -8.99
CA SER A 65 -26.42 0.40 -9.28
C SER A 65 -26.46 0.22 -10.80
N PRO A 66 -26.61 -1.01 -11.31
CA PRO A 66 -26.79 -1.19 -12.73
C PRO A 66 -28.09 -0.49 -13.17
N PRO A 67 -28.14 0.08 -14.38
CA PRO A 67 -29.34 0.73 -14.86
C PRO A 67 -30.48 -0.30 -14.94
N LYS A 68 -31.60 0.01 -14.30
CA LYS A 68 -32.84 -0.73 -14.46
C LYS A 68 -33.37 -0.39 -15.85
N VAL A 69 -33.21 -1.31 -16.79
CA VAL A 69 -33.76 -1.20 -18.14
C VAL A 69 -35.27 -1.49 -18.05
N PRO A 70 -36.14 -0.67 -18.68
CA PRO A 70 -37.58 -0.91 -18.74
C PRO A 70 -37.96 -2.14 -19.56
#